data_AF-F2NNJ3-F1
#
_entry.id   AF-F2NNJ3-F1
#
_cell.length_a   1.000
_cell.length_b   1.000
_cell.length_c   1.000
_cell.angle_alpha   90.00
_cell.angle_beta   90.00
_cell.angle_gamma   90.00
#
_symmetry.space_group_name_H-M   'P 1'
#
loop_
_entity.id
_entity.type
_entity.pdbx_description
1 polymer ?
#
loop_
_entity_poly.entity_id
_entity_poly.type
_entity_poly.pdbx_seq_one_letter_code
_entity_poly.pdbx_strand_id
1 'polypeptide(L)' 'MRELSLFHNRIRDPTPLVENPGIGAGDVVDVRCNRLSLAPDSGDMRAVEALRGRDVRLRYAPQGAGGCG' A
#
# COMPACT_ATOMS: atom_id res chain seq x y z
N MET A 1 -12.17 -0.01 -12.72
CA MET A 1 -10.81 0.42 -12.38
C MET A 1 -10.89 1.78 -11.69
N ARG A 2 -10.52 1.83 -10.41
CA ARG A 2 -10.34 3.07 -9.65
C ARG A 2 -8.86 3.21 -9.26
N GLU A 3 -8.39 4.44 -9.08
CA GLU A 3 -7.04 4.72 -8.59
C GLU A 3 -7.14 5.52 -7.29
N LEU A 4 -6.53 5.01 -6.23
CA LEU A 4 -6.35 5.68 -4.95
C LEU A 4 -4.86 5.98 -4.78
N SER A 5 -4.51 7.26 -4.93
CA SER A 5 -3.14 7.72 -4.67
C SER A 5 -3.02 8.26 -3.25
N LEU A 6 -2.23 7.56 -2.43
CA LEU A 6 -1.77 7.96 -1.11
C LEU A 6 -0.26 8.23 -1.13
N PHE A 7 0.29 8.49 -2.32
CA PHE A 7 1.69 8.79 -2.55
C PHE A 7 2.19 9.92 -1.64
N HIS A 8 3.40 9.75 -1.11
CA HIS A 8 4.13 10.78 -0.38
C HIS A 8 3.38 11.35 0.84
N ASN A 9 2.77 10.44 1.61
CA ASN A 9 2.20 10.74 2.92
C ASN A 9 3.11 10.21 4.03
N ARG A 10 2.56 10.02 5.24
CA ARG A 10 3.28 9.49 6.40
C ARG A 10 2.61 8.25 6.98
N ILE A 11 1.92 7.49 6.14
CA ILE A 11 1.18 6.28 6.54
C ILE A 11 2.18 5.26 7.08
N ARG A 12 1.82 4.66 8.21
CA ARG A 12 2.58 3.61 8.91
C ARG A 12 1.75 2.36 9.18
N ASP A 13 0.48 2.40 8.82
CA ASP A 13 -0.47 1.32 9.03
C ASP A 13 -1.44 1.30 7.84
N PRO A 14 -1.31 0.34 6.92
CA PRO A 14 -2.19 0.19 5.77
C PRO A 14 -3.41 -0.70 6.08
N THR A 15 -3.62 -1.16 7.32
CA THR A 15 -4.76 -2.02 7.71
C THR A 15 -6.12 -1.47 7.27
N PRO A 16 -6.42 -0.15 7.38
CA PRO A 16 -7.70 0.39 6.91
C PRO A 16 -7.97 0.19 5.41
N LEU A 17 -6.92 0.04 4.59
CA LEU A 17 -7.07 -0.25 3.17
C LEU A 17 -7.50 -1.70 2.93
N VAL A 18 -7.00 -2.62 3.76
CA VAL A 18 -7.38 -4.04 3.74
C VAL A 18 -8.84 -4.19 4.16
N GLU A 19 -9.27 -3.48 5.19
CA GLU A 19 -10.64 -3.53 5.71
C GLU A 19 -11.66 -2.80 4.82
N ASN A 20 -11.20 -2.07 3.80
CA ASN A 20 -12.07 -1.36 2.88
C ASN A 20 -12.65 -2.31 1.82
N PRO A 21 -13.97 -2.60 1.84
CA PRO A 21 -14.60 -3.49 0.85
C PRO A 21 -14.67 -2.86 -0.55
N GLY A 22 -14.51 -1.54 -0.65
CA GLY A 22 -14.56 -0.79 -1.92
C GLY A 22 -13.27 -0.86 -2.75
N ILE A 23 -12.18 -1.41 -2.21
CA ILE A 23 -10.91 -1.63 -2.91
C ILE A 23 -10.85 -3.09 -3.36
N GLY A 24 -10.80 -3.37 -4.65
CA GLY A 24 -10.82 -4.75 -5.12
C GLY A 24 -10.15 -4.97 -6.47
N ALA A 25 -10.53 -6.08 -7.10
CA ALA A 25 -9.91 -6.54 -8.34
C ALA A 25 -9.85 -5.43 -9.41
N GLY A 26 -8.67 -5.22 -9.97
CA GLY A 26 -8.41 -4.23 -11.00
C GLY A 26 -8.21 -2.78 -10.53
N ASP A 27 -8.39 -2.49 -9.24
CA ASP A 27 -8.07 -1.19 -8.67
C ASP A 27 -6.56 -0.98 -8.52
N VAL A 28 -6.15 0.28 -8.46
CA VAL A 28 -4.76 0.69 -8.25
C VAL A 28 -4.67 1.45 -6.93
N VAL A 29 -3.73 1.05 -6.07
CA VAL A 29 -3.44 1.75 -4.81
C VAL A 29 -1.97 2.10 -4.79
N ASP A 30 -1.68 3.40 -4.70
CA ASP A 30 -0.31 3.92 -4.59
C ASP A 30 -0.03 4.39 -3.17
N VAL A 31 0.76 3.61 -2.43
CA VAL A 31 1.23 3.91 -1.08
C VAL A 31 2.74 4.09 -1.03
N ARG A 32 3.39 4.36 -2.18
CA ARG A 32 4.81 4.70 -2.21
C ARG A 32 5.07 5.98 -1.41
N CYS A 33 6.30 6.14 -0.96
CA CYS A 33 6.77 7.34 -0.27
C CYS A 33 6.05 7.61 1.05
N ASN A 34 5.58 6.56 1.70
CA ASN A 34 5.04 6.60 3.06
C ASN A 34 6.12 6.15 4.06
N ARG A 35 5.70 5.55 5.17
CA ARG A 35 6.59 5.03 6.23
C ARG A 35 6.23 3.59 6.58
N LEU A 36 5.81 2.81 5.57
CA LEU A 36 5.51 1.39 5.73
C LEU A 36 6.81 0.61 5.98
N SER A 37 6.79 -0.32 6.92
CA SER A 37 7.86 -1.28 7.11
C SER A 37 7.77 -2.36 6.05
N LEU A 38 8.72 -2.38 5.10
CA LEU A 38 8.76 -3.40 4.03
C LEU A 38 9.50 -4.70 4.43
N ALA A 39 9.80 -4.89 5.72
CA ALA A 39 10.39 -6.14 6.20
C ALA A 39 9.39 -7.31 5.98
N PRO A 40 9.82 -8.49 5.50
CA PRO A 40 8.93 -9.60 5.15
C PRO A 40 7.97 -10.06 6.27
N ASP A 41 8.36 -9.88 7.53
CA ASP A 41 7.62 -10.29 8.73
C ASP A 41 6.79 -9.16 9.36
N SER A 42 6.82 -7.96 8.78
CA SER A 42 6.10 -6.79 9.30
C SER A 42 4.57 -6.92 9.10
N GLY A 43 3.82 -6.24 9.96
CA GLY A 43 2.36 -6.11 9.78
C GLY A 43 2.01 -5.41 8.46
N ASP A 44 2.76 -4.37 8.10
CA ASP A 44 2.53 -3.60 6.87
C ASP A 44 2.70 -4.46 5.61
N MET A 45 3.70 -5.35 5.59
CA MET A 45 3.89 -6.27 4.47
C MET A 45 2.81 -7.32 4.39
N ARG A 46 2.31 -7.84 5.53
CA ARG A 46 1.14 -8.74 5.52
C ARG A 46 -0.08 -8.05 4.93
N ALA A 47 -0.30 -6.77 5.25
CA ALA A 47 -1.39 -5.98 4.68
C ALA A 47 -1.20 -5.67 3.19
N VAL A 48 0.03 -5.39 2.74
CA VAL A 48 0.37 -5.26 1.32
C VAL A 48 0.05 -6.55 0.56
N GLU A 49 0.46 -7.71 1.08
CA GLU A 49 0.17 -9.00 0.46
C GLU A 49 -1.33 -9.35 0.49
N ALA A 50 -2.04 -8.99 1.55
CA ALA A 50 -3.50 -9.13 1.61
C ALA A 50 -4.21 -8.33 0.51
N LEU A 51 -3.75 -7.11 0.20
CA LEU A 51 -4.30 -6.30 -0.90
C LEU A 51 -3.96 -6.92 -2.26
N ARG A 52 -2.74 -7.42 -2.45
CA ARG A 52 -2.35 -8.12 -3.70
C ARG A 52 -3.18 -9.38 -3.92
N GLY A 53 -3.49 -10.12 -2.85
CA GLY A 53 -4.37 -11.29 -2.89
C GLY A 53 -5.81 -10.98 -3.33
N ARG A 54 -6.23 -9.71 -3.31
CA ARG A 54 -7.54 -9.23 -3.81
C ARG A 54 -7.49 -8.75 -5.27
N ASP A 55 -6.42 -9.06 -5.99
CA ASP A 55 -6.17 -8.62 -7.37
C ASP A 55 -6.10 -7.08 -7.51
N VAL A 56 -5.61 -6.42 -6.47
CA VAL A 56 -5.32 -4.97 -6.47
C VAL A 56 -3.89 -4.75 -6.97
N ARG A 57 -3.72 -3.81 -7.90
CA ARG A 57 -2.40 -3.37 -8.35
C ARG A 57 -1.81 -2.39 -7.35
N LEU A 58 -0.90 -2.88 -6.50
CA LEU A 58 -0.26 -2.08 -5.46
C LEU A 58 1.07 -1.48 -5.92
N ARG A 59 1.26 -0.18 -5.73
CA ARG A 59 2.56 0.49 -5.77
C ARG A 59 2.95 0.83 -4.34
N TYR A 60 3.97 0.17 -3.78
CA TYR A 60 4.31 0.27 -2.35
C TYR A 60 5.81 0.43 -2.06
N ALA A 61 6.67 0.52 -3.08
CA ALA A 61 8.07 0.88 -2.91
C ALA A 61 8.44 1.98 -3.91
N PRO A 62 9.31 2.93 -3.56
CA PRO A 62 10.07 3.02 -2.30
C PRO A 62 9.25 3.57 -1.12
N GLN A 63 9.82 3.49 0.09
CA GLN A 63 9.30 4.09 1.33
C GLN A 63 10.30 5.09 1.89
N GLY A 64 9.82 6.03 2.70
CA GLY A 64 10.61 7.15 3.22
C GLY A 64 10.98 8.17 2.15
N ALA A 65 11.52 9.31 2.57
CA ALA A 65 11.88 10.41 1.66
C ALA A 65 13.09 10.08 0.77
N GLY A 66 13.99 9.20 1.21
CA GLY A 66 15.26 8.95 0.53
C GLY A 66 15.16 8.18 -0.80
N GLY A 67 14.06 7.44 -1.04
CA GLY A 67 13.82 6.77 -2.32
C GLY A 67 12.86 7.52 -3.24
N CYS A 68 12.31 8.64 -2.77
CA CYS A 68 11.21 9.35 -3.41
C CYS A 68 11.71 10.62 -4.07
N GLY A 69 12.44 10.44 -5.17
CA GLY A 69 12.89 11.50 -6.06
C GLY A 69 12.13 11.49 -7.38
#